data_AF-A0A9P5PFB8-F1
#
_entry.id   AF-A0A9P5PFB8-F1
#
_cell.length_a   1.000
_cell.length_b   1.000
_cell.length_c   1.000
_cell.angle_alpha   90.00
_cell.angle_beta   90.00
_cell.angle_gamma   90.00
#
_symmetry.space_group_name_H-M   'P 1'
#
loop_
_entity.id
_entity.type
_entity.pdbx_description
1 polymer ?
#
loop_
_entity_poly.entity_id
_entity_poly.type
_entity_poly.pdbx_seq_one_letter_code
_entity_poly.pdbx_strand_id
1 'polypeptide(L)'
;TTCAAQKLPQNVDEILLEAYLREAYLVRNYNVHPALRVNADQTQTVYQQGTGSTWHQKGNKQVPAVGIDEKRAFTLVPLISASGELLPFQAIYCGGTSASLPSSKSPFYKEAMKLGFWLEPSKTDMYWSTMDTMKSLVNDIIAPYFESKKAELGVTDPEAQYSIWKIDCWSVHKSREFLDWMKIMHPNILVIFVPGNCT
;
A
#
# COMPACT_ATOMS: atom_id res chain seq x y z
N THR A 1 7.45 -18.94 19.31
CA THR A 1 7.73 -17.91 18.29
C THR A 1 9.22 -17.86 18.08
N THR A 2 9.71 -18.36 16.94
CA THR A 2 11.11 -18.17 16.54
C THR A 2 11.24 -16.74 16.04
N CYS A 3 11.67 -15.81 16.90
CA CYS A 3 12.17 -14.51 16.47
C CYS A 3 13.55 -14.71 15.82
N ALA A 4 13.57 -15.27 14.62
CA ALA A 4 14.70 -15.00 13.74
C ALA A 4 14.47 -13.59 13.20
N ALA A 5 15.12 -12.60 13.81
CA ALA A 5 15.21 -11.28 13.20
C ALA A 5 15.67 -11.47 11.75
N GLN A 6 14.90 -10.91 10.81
CA GLN A 6 15.16 -11.03 9.39
C GLN A 6 16.58 -10.50 9.13
N LYS A 7 17.46 -11.36 8.62
CA LYS A 7 18.87 -11.00 8.46
C LYS A 7 18.99 -10.05 7.28
N LEU A 8 19.56 -8.88 7.52
CA LEU A 8 19.94 -7.96 6.45
C LEU A 8 20.88 -8.66 5.47
N PRO A 9 20.81 -8.35 4.17
CA PRO A 9 21.81 -8.77 3.21
C PRO A 9 23.21 -8.36 3.65
N GLN A 10 24.23 -9.16 3.28
CA GLN A 10 25.62 -8.85 3.64
C GLN A 10 26.10 -7.52 3.04
N ASN A 11 25.56 -7.11 1.89
CA ASN A 11 25.85 -5.86 1.20
C ASN A 11 24.70 -4.84 1.30
N VAL A 12 23.98 -4.82 2.44
CA VAL A 12 22.84 -3.91 2.65
C VAL A 12 23.16 -2.45 2.35
N ASP A 13 24.34 -1.96 2.75
CA ASP A 13 24.76 -0.57 2.52
C ASP A 13 24.87 -0.24 1.02
N GLU A 14 25.39 -1.17 0.23
CA GLU A 14 25.49 -1.04 -1.23
C GLU A 14 24.11 -1.06 -1.88
N ILE A 15 23.24 -2.00 -1.49
CA ILE A 15 21.87 -2.11 -1.99
C ILE A 15 21.07 -0.83 -1.70
N LEU A 16 21.18 -0.30 -0.49
CA LEU A 16 20.53 0.94 -0.09
C LEU A 16 21.06 2.14 -0.86
N LEU A 17 22.39 2.21 -1.06
CA LEU A 17 23.03 3.25 -1.86
C LEU A 17 22.58 3.19 -3.33
N GLU A 18 22.55 2.02 -3.94
CA GLU A 18 22.07 1.83 -5.32
C GLU A 18 20.60 2.23 -5.47
N ALA A 19 19.75 1.82 -4.52
CA ALA A 19 18.34 2.19 -4.52
C ALA A 19 18.15 3.71 -4.40
N TYR A 20 18.92 4.35 -3.51
CA TYR A 20 18.93 5.80 -3.34
C TYR A 20 19.40 6.51 -4.62
N LEU A 21 20.53 6.08 -5.20
CA LEU A 21 21.09 6.67 -6.42
C LEU A 21 20.15 6.48 -7.62
N ARG A 22 19.46 5.34 -7.72
CA ARG A 22 18.46 5.09 -8.76
C ARG A 22 17.29 6.06 -8.64
N GLU A 23 16.73 6.24 -7.46
CA GLU A 23 15.63 7.21 -7.26
C GLU A 23 16.12 8.64 -7.57
N ALA A 24 17.29 9.03 -7.08
CA ALA A 24 17.90 10.35 -7.35
C ALA A 24 18.13 10.59 -8.86
N TYR A 25 18.58 9.57 -9.59
CA TYR A 25 18.78 9.62 -11.04
C TYR A 25 17.45 9.87 -11.78
N LEU A 26 16.38 9.15 -11.41
CA LEU A 26 15.06 9.33 -12.02
C LEU A 26 14.49 10.72 -11.72
N VAL A 27 14.57 11.16 -10.46
CA VAL A 27 14.09 12.50 -10.05
C VAL A 27 14.82 13.59 -10.83
N ARG A 28 16.15 13.49 -10.97
CA ARG A 28 16.96 14.46 -11.72
C ARG A 28 16.59 14.46 -13.20
N ASN A 29 16.56 13.30 -13.85
CA ASN A 29 16.45 13.22 -15.31
C ASN A 29 15.04 13.47 -15.84
N TYR A 30 14.02 13.14 -15.05
CA TYR A 30 12.63 13.38 -15.40
C TYR A 30 12.01 14.56 -14.66
N ASN A 31 12.83 15.32 -13.93
CA ASN A 31 12.42 16.49 -13.15
C ASN A 31 11.17 16.22 -12.27
N VAL A 32 11.16 15.09 -11.58
CA VAL A 32 9.96 14.63 -10.85
C VAL A 32 9.76 15.46 -9.59
N HIS A 33 8.71 16.28 -9.57
CA HIS A 33 8.34 17.11 -8.42
C HIS A 33 8.03 16.24 -7.18
N PRO A 34 8.32 16.68 -5.93
CA PRO A 34 8.00 15.93 -4.72
C PRO A 34 6.53 15.48 -4.61
N ALA A 35 5.58 16.30 -5.05
CA ALA A 35 4.17 15.94 -5.08
C ALA A 35 3.83 14.80 -6.05
N LEU A 36 4.69 14.54 -7.05
CA LEU A 36 4.57 13.45 -8.04
C LEU A 36 5.40 12.22 -7.65
N ARG A 37 5.80 12.10 -6.39
CA ARG A 37 6.50 10.94 -5.83
C ARG A 37 5.67 10.39 -4.69
N VAL A 38 5.13 9.19 -4.83
CA VAL A 38 4.28 8.55 -3.81
C VAL A 38 4.94 7.27 -3.32
N ASN A 39 5.02 7.14 -1.99
CA ASN A 39 5.37 5.88 -1.33
C ASN A 39 4.09 5.20 -0.85
N ALA A 40 4.04 3.88 -1.00
CA ALA A 40 2.97 3.04 -0.49
C ALA A 40 3.56 1.85 0.28
N ASP A 41 2.81 1.40 1.29
CA ASP A 41 3.05 0.16 2.01
C ASP A 41 1.73 -0.61 2.16
N GLN A 42 1.79 -1.89 2.48
CA GLN A 42 0.61 -2.72 2.73
C GLN A 42 0.68 -3.28 4.15
N THR A 43 -0.35 -3.00 4.95
CA THR A 43 -0.39 -3.44 6.34
C THR A 43 -1.66 -4.22 6.65
N GLN A 44 -1.52 -5.29 7.42
CA GLN A 44 -2.65 -6.05 7.92
C GLN A 44 -3.31 -5.29 9.07
N THR A 45 -4.61 -5.01 8.93
CA THR A 45 -5.42 -4.42 10.01
C THR A 45 -6.42 -5.44 10.54
N VAL A 46 -6.32 -5.78 11.83
CA VAL A 46 -7.29 -6.65 12.51
C VAL A 46 -8.54 -5.86 12.90
N TYR A 47 -9.73 -6.47 12.79
CA TYR A 47 -10.98 -5.79 13.15
C TYR A 47 -11.09 -5.50 14.65
N GLN A 48 -10.53 -6.40 15.46
CA GLN A 48 -10.51 -6.27 16.90
C GLN A 48 -9.09 -6.53 17.37
N GLN A 49 -8.48 -5.49 17.92
CA GLN A 49 -7.19 -5.63 18.58
C GLN A 49 -7.37 -6.52 19.82
N GLY A 50 -6.56 -7.56 19.92
CA GLY A 50 -6.48 -8.37 21.14
C GLY A 50 -5.93 -7.54 22.30
N THR A 51 -6.16 -8.01 23.52
CA THR A 51 -5.58 -7.41 24.72
C THR A 51 -4.45 -8.29 25.26
N GLY A 52 -3.36 -7.68 25.72
CA GLY A 52 -2.27 -8.41 26.38
C GLY A 52 -2.62 -8.91 27.79
N SER A 53 -3.81 -8.55 28.29
CA SER A 53 -4.28 -8.87 29.63
C SER A 53 -5.78 -9.13 29.63
N THR A 54 -6.23 -10.20 30.27
CA THR A 54 -7.64 -10.50 30.49
C THR A 54 -7.88 -10.91 31.93
N TRP A 55 -9.13 -10.87 32.38
CA TRP A 55 -9.51 -11.33 33.72
C TRP A 55 -9.65 -12.85 33.75
N HIS A 56 -9.02 -13.49 34.72
CA HIS A 56 -9.13 -14.94 34.95
C HIS A 56 -9.00 -15.26 36.44
N GLN A 57 -9.49 -16.44 36.83
CA GLN A 57 -9.29 -16.98 38.18
C GLN A 57 -7.81 -16.98 38.58
N LYS A 58 -7.53 -16.40 39.76
CA LYS A 58 -6.19 -16.31 40.36
C LYS A 58 -5.56 -17.70 40.48
N GLY A 59 -4.31 -17.84 40.01
CA GLY A 59 -3.55 -19.09 40.06
C GLY A 59 -3.51 -19.88 38.75
N ASN A 60 -4.32 -19.52 37.76
CA ASN A 60 -4.23 -20.14 36.44
C ASN A 60 -2.99 -19.67 35.66
N LYS A 61 -2.26 -20.65 35.11
CA LYS A 61 -1.03 -20.43 34.33
C LYS A 61 -1.28 -20.31 32.83
N GLN A 62 -2.44 -20.77 32.36
CA GLN A 62 -2.89 -20.65 30.97
C GLN A 62 -4.18 -19.85 30.98
N VAL A 63 -4.10 -18.63 30.48
CA VAL A 63 -5.23 -17.71 30.41
C VAL A 63 -5.44 -17.35 28.94
N PRO A 64 -6.55 -17.76 28.30
CA PRO A 64 -6.82 -17.38 26.92
C PRO A 64 -7.11 -15.88 26.88
N ALA A 65 -6.29 -15.11 26.17
CA ALA A 65 -6.51 -13.68 26.03
C ALA A 65 -7.60 -13.41 24.99
N VAL A 66 -8.58 -12.57 25.36
CA VAL A 66 -9.67 -12.20 24.46
C VAL A 66 -9.11 -11.45 23.26
N GLY A 67 -9.45 -11.93 22.06
CA GLY A 67 -9.07 -11.31 20.78
C GLY A 67 -7.67 -11.68 20.26
N ILE A 68 -6.86 -12.47 20.98
CA ILE A 68 -5.57 -12.97 20.44
C ILE A 68 -5.78 -13.98 19.30
N ASP A 69 -6.86 -14.76 19.36
CA ASP A 69 -7.19 -15.76 18.33
C ASP A 69 -8.06 -15.19 17.19
N GLU A 70 -8.45 -13.90 17.25
CA GLU A 70 -9.18 -13.26 16.17
C GLU A 70 -8.26 -13.05 14.97
N LYS A 71 -8.52 -13.79 13.88
CA LYS A 71 -7.71 -13.77 12.66
C LYS A 71 -8.35 -12.97 11.54
N ARG A 72 -9.57 -12.46 11.72
CA ARG A 72 -10.21 -11.61 10.72
C ARG A 72 -9.45 -10.29 10.64
N ALA A 73 -8.98 -10.02 9.43
CA ALA A 73 -8.27 -8.81 9.09
C ALA A 73 -8.64 -8.39 7.67
N PHE A 74 -8.21 -7.18 7.32
CA PHE A 74 -8.21 -6.66 5.97
C PHE A 74 -6.84 -6.04 5.70
N THR A 75 -6.46 -5.92 4.43
CA THR A 75 -5.24 -5.20 4.04
C THR A 75 -5.57 -3.72 3.87
N LEU A 76 -4.82 -2.85 4.53
CA LEU A 76 -4.85 -1.41 4.32
C LEU A 76 -3.61 -1.00 3.53
N VAL A 77 -3.80 -0.16 2.50
CA VAL A 77 -2.72 0.41 1.71
C VAL A 77 -2.66 1.92 1.96
N PRO A 78 -1.85 2.39 2.92
CA PRO A 78 -1.55 3.81 3.06
C PRO A 78 -0.62 4.27 1.94
N LEU A 79 -0.86 5.48 1.43
CA LEU A 79 -0.01 6.13 0.44
C LEU A 79 0.25 7.58 0.85
N ILE A 80 1.51 8.03 0.72
CA ILE A 80 1.93 9.39 1.05
C ILE A 80 2.89 9.92 -0.02
N SER A 81 2.69 11.17 -0.41
CA SER A 81 3.59 11.85 -1.35
C SER A 81 4.83 12.42 -0.65
N ALA A 82 5.90 12.65 -1.40
CA ALA A 82 7.11 13.28 -0.86
C ALA A 82 6.91 14.77 -0.53
N SER A 83 5.77 15.38 -0.90
CA SER A 83 5.35 16.70 -0.40
C SER A 83 4.59 16.63 0.93
N GLY A 84 4.39 15.43 1.50
CA GLY A 84 3.72 15.23 2.79
C GLY A 84 2.20 15.09 2.70
N GLU A 85 1.64 14.87 1.51
CA GLU A 85 0.20 14.71 1.32
C GLU A 85 -0.19 13.24 1.38
N LEU A 86 -1.18 12.93 2.23
CA LEU A 86 -1.79 11.61 2.29
C LEU A 86 -2.80 11.45 1.16
N LEU A 87 -2.68 10.37 0.41
CA LEU A 87 -3.67 9.98 -0.59
C LEU A 87 -4.79 9.17 0.07
N PRO A 88 -5.95 9.03 -0.60
CA PRO A 88 -6.98 8.11 -0.17
C PRO A 88 -6.46 6.68 -0.01
N PHE A 89 -6.88 5.99 1.05
CA PHE A 89 -6.46 4.61 1.30
C PHE A 89 -7.24 3.63 0.43
N GLN A 90 -6.58 2.53 0.07
CA GLN A 90 -7.25 1.31 -0.36
C GLN A 90 -7.39 0.36 0.83
N ALA A 91 -8.57 -0.22 1.01
CA ALA A 91 -8.83 -1.28 1.98
C ALA A 91 -9.42 -2.51 1.30
N ILE A 92 -8.73 -3.64 1.45
CA ILE A 92 -9.00 -4.90 0.74
C ILE A 92 -9.55 -5.93 1.72
N TYR A 93 -10.78 -6.35 1.48
CA TYR A 93 -11.56 -7.22 2.35
C TYR A 93 -11.61 -8.66 1.82
N CYS A 94 -11.65 -9.66 2.70
CA CYS A 94 -11.85 -11.05 2.31
C CYS A 94 -13.26 -11.29 1.72
N GLY A 95 -13.35 -12.11 0.68
CA GLY A 95 -14.58 -12.47 -0.02
C GLY A 95 -14.68 -11.82 -1.40
N GLY A 96 -15.88 -11.81 -2.00
CA GLY A 96 -16.04 -11.46 -3.43
C GLY A 96 -17.22 -10.56 -3.79
N THR A 97 -17.98 -10.07 -2.81
CA THR A 97 -19.19 -9.27 -3.07
C THR A 97 -19.21 -7.99 -2.25
N SER A 98 -20.13 -7.08 -2.53
CA SER A 98 -20.35 -5.88 -1.72
C SER A 98 -20.73 -6.19 -0.27
N ALA A 99 -21.26 -7.39 0.01
CA ALA A 99 -21.54 -7.83 1.37
C ALA A 99 -20.28 -8.13 2.20
N SER A 100 -19.12 -8.29 1.55
CA SER A 100 -17.81 -8.41 2.21
C SER A 100 -17.25 -7.07 2.71
N LEU A 101 -17.82 -5.95 2.26
CA LEU A 101 -17.36 -4.61 2.57
C LEU A 101 -18.10 -4.03 3.78
N PRO A 102 -17.56 -2.98 4.42
CA PRO A 102 -18.32 -2.20 5.39
C PRO A 102 -19.65 -1.74 4.80
N SER A 103 -20.73 -1.91 5.56
CA SER A 103 -22.06 -1.46 5.15
C SER A 103 -22.06 0.04 4.86
N SER A 104 -22.86 0.46 3.88
CA SER A 104 -23.10 1.89 3.62
C SER A 104 -23.78 2.63 4.80
N LYS A 105 -24.30 1.87 5.77
CA LYS A 105 -24.86 2.37 7.03
C LYS A 105 -23.83 2.46 8.16
N SER A 106 -22.60 1.98 7.95
CA SER A 106 -21.55 2.04 8.97
C SER A 106 -21.20 3.50 9.32
N PRO A 107 -20.81 3.78 10.57
CA PRO A 107 -20.28 5.09 10.95
C PRO A 107 -19.18 5.53 9.99
N PHE A 108 -19.16 6.81 9.64
CA PHE A 108 -18.16 7.44 8.77
C PHE A 108 -18.06 6.91 7.33
N TYR A 109 -18.93 5.98 6.89
CA TYR A 109 -18.90 5.48 5.51
C TYR A 109 -19.03 6.61 4.47
N LYS A 110 -19.97 7.54 4.69
CA LYS A 110 -20.16 8.69 3.78
C LYS A 110 -18.94 9.60 3.73
N GLU A 111 -18.25 9.78 4.85
CA GLU A 111 -17.03 10.58 4.92
C GLU A 111 -15.89 9.89 4.18
N ALA A 112 -15.69 8.58 4.41
CA ALA A 112 -14.71 7.78 3.69
C ALA A 112 -14.89 7.85 2.16
N MET A 113 -16.13 7.72 1.68
CA MET A 113 -16.43 7.85 0.24
C MET A 113 -16.19 9.27 -0.28
N LYS A 114 -16.52 10.30 0.51
CA LYS A 114 -16.24 11.71 0.14
C LYS A 114 -14.73 11.99 0.08
N LEU A 115 -13.95 11.36 0.93
CA LEU A 115 -12.48 11.43 0.94
C LEU A 115 -11.85 10.56 -0.15
N GLY A 116 -12.64 9.81 -0.92
CA GLY A 116 -12.15 8.98 -2.03
C GLY A 116 -11.51 7.66 -1.59
N PHE A 117 -11.72 7.20 -0.36
CA PHE A 117 -11.21 5.90 0.07
C PHE A 117 -11.80 4.78 -0.77
N TRP A 118 -10.95 3.84 -1.17
CA TRP A 118 -11.34 2.72 -2.02
C TRP A 118 -11.50 1.45 -1.19
N LEU A 119 -12.73 0.96 -1.09
CA LEU A 119 -13.05 -0.26 -0.34
C LEU A 119 -13.41 -1.35 -1.34
N GLU A 120 -12.64 -2.44 -1.39
CA GLU A 120 -12.89 -3.50 -2.36
C GLU A 120 -12.65 -4.91 -1.81
N PRO A 121 -13.36 -5.93 -2.34
CA PRO A 121 -13.10 -7.30 -1.98
C PRO A 121 -11.87 -7.83 -2.73
N SER A 122 -11.06 -8.67 -2.09
CA SER A 122 -9.92 -9.34 -2.74
C SER A 122 -10.34 -10.30 -3.85
N LYS A 123 -11.61 -10.73 -3.85
CA LYS A 123 -12.18 -11.80 -4.67
C LYS A 123 -11.52 -13.17 -4.41
N THR A 124 -11.00 -13.36 -3.20
CA THR A 124 -10.42 -14.62 -2.73
C THR A 124 -10.89 -14.93 -1.31
N ASP A 125 -10.54 -16.12 -0.81
CA ASP A 125 -10.76 -16.52 0.58
C ASP A 125 -9.79 -15.84 1.57
N MET A 126 -8.92 -14.96 1.09
CA MET A 126 -7.95 -14.18 1.87
C MET A 126 -8.19 -12.68 1.68
N TYR A 127 -7.54 -11.85 2.48
CA TYR A 127 -7.65 -10.38 2.40
C TYR A 127 -6.40 -9.72 1.79
N TRP A 128 -5.51 -10.49 1.16
CA TRP A 128 -4.29 -9.98 0.53
C TRP A 128 -4.60 -9.28 -0.79
N SER A 129 -3.73 -8.35 -1.16
CA SER A 129 -3.76 -7.71 -2.47
C SER A 129 -3.61 -8.74 -3.58
N THR A 130 -4.36 -8.58 -4.66
CA THR A 130 -4.26 -9.40 -5.86
C THR A 130 -3.80 -8.52 -7.03
N MET A 131 -3.51 -9.14 -8.18
CA MET A 131 -3.22 -8.40 -9.40
C MET A 131 -4.33 -7.37 -9.71
N ASP A 132 -5.59 -7.76 -9.56
CA ASP A 132 -6.74 -6.90 -9.85
C ASP A 132 -6.83 -5.73 -8.87
N THR A 133 -6.69 -5.98 -7.57
CA THR A 133 -6.75 -4.89 -6.57
C THR A 133 -5.57 -3.93 -6.74
N MET A 134 -4.38 -4.42 -7.15
CA MET A 134 -3.25 -3.53 -7.46
C MET A 134 -3.50 -2.68 -8.70
N LYS A 135 -4.19 -3.20 -9.72
CA LYS A 135 -4.62 -2.41 -10.89
C LYS A 135 -5.64 -1.34 -10.48
N SER A 136 -6.60 -1.69 -9.63
CA SER A 136 -7.55 -0.73 -9.06
C SER A 136 -6.86 0.35 -8.22
N LEU A 137 -5.89 -0.01 -7.36
CA LEU A 137 -5.09 0.98 -6.62
C LEU A 137 -4.48 2.04 -7.55
N VAL A 138 -3.90 1.59 -8.66
CA VAL A 138 -3.26 2.50 -9.62
C VAL A 138 -4.30 3.35 -10.35
N ASN A 139 -5.34 2.72 -10.90
CA ASN A 139 -6.35 3.39 -11.73
C ASN A 139 -7.24 4.36 -10.93
N ASP A 140 -7.59 3.98 -9.71
CA ASP A 140 -8.64 4.65 -8.94
C ASP A 140 -8.05 5.63 -7.90
N ILE A 141 -6.77 5.48 -7.53
CA ILE A 141 -6.09 6.34 -6.53
C ILE A 141 -4.83 7.00 -7.09
N ILE A 142 -3.82 6.23 -7.50
CA ILE A 142 -2.47 6.78 -7.77
C ILE A 142 -2.45 7.65 -9.03
N ALA A 143 -2.96 7.15 -10.16
CA ALA A 143 -2.95 7.89 -11.41
C ALA A 143 -3.82 9.16 -11.33
N PRO A 144 -5.07 9.12 -10.82
CA PRO A 144 -5.87 10.34 -10.64
C PRO A 144 -5.20 11.38 -9.74
N TYR A 145 -4.53 10.94 -8.67
CA TYR A 145 -3.77 11.85 -7.80
C TYR A 145 -2.66 12.55 -8.59
N PHE A 146 -1.86 11.81 -9.37
CA PHE A 146 -0.79 12.42 -10.16
C PHE A 146 -1.32 13.39 -11.22
N GLU A 147 -2.42 13.05 -11.90
CA GLU A 147 -3.02 13.96 -12.88
C GLU A 147 -3.54 15.26 -12.22
N SER A 148 -4.18 15.15 -11.05
CA SER A 148 -4.57 16.34 -10.27
C SER A 148 -3.36 17.20 -9.90
N LYS A 149 -2.29 16.57 -9.41
CA LYS A 149 -1.07 17.29 -9.00
C LYS A 149 -0.33 17.92 -10.16
N LYS A 150 -0.29 17.29 -11.33
CA LYS A 150 0.27 17.89 -12.55
C LYS A 150 -0.49 19.17 -12.92
N ALA A 151 -1.82 19.14 -12.85
CA ALA A 151 -2.64 20.32 -13.10
C ALA A 151 -2.41 21.42 -12.06
N GLU A 152 -2.37 21.10 -10.77
CA GLU A 152 -2.10 22.05 -9.67
C GLU A 152 -0.72 22.71 -9.79
N LEU A 153 0.29 21.95 -10.24
CA LEU A 153 1.65 22.45 -10.46
C LEU A 153 1.81 23.25 -11.75
N GLY A 154 0.78 23.33 -12.60
CA GLY A 154 0.84 24.01 -13.88
C GLY A 154 1.77 23.33 -14.89
N VAL A 155 1.91 22.01 -14.82
CA VAL A 155 2.71 21.22 -15.78
C VAL A 155 2.15 21.42 -17.19
N THR A 156 2.98 21.92 -18.10
CA THR A 156 2.55 22.29 -19.47
C THR A 156 2.27 21.08 -20.37
N ASP A 157 2.96 19.95 -20.12
CA ASP A 157 2.78 18.69 -20.83
C ASP A 157 2.61 17.53 -19.82
N PRO A 158 1.40 17.30 -19.30
CA PRO A 158 1.13 16.25 -18.32
C PRO A 158 1.46 14.83 -18.82
N GLU A 159 1.36 14.61 -20.13
CA GLU A 159 1.62 13.32 -20.78
C GLU A 159 3.11 13.04 -20.99
N ALA A 160 3.96 14.06 -20.91
CA ALA A 160 5.42 13.87 -20.89
C ALA A 160 6.00 13.88 -19.46
N GLN A 161 5.23 14.34 -18.47
CA GLN A 161 5.68 14.44 -17.09
C GLN A 161 5.61 13.09 -16.36
N TYR A 162 6.77 12.57 -16.00
CA TYR A 162 6.87 11.35 -15.19
C TYR A 162 6.55 11.59 -13.72
N SER A 163 5.99 10.56 -13.10
CA SER A 163 5.76 10.43 -11.67
C SER A 163 6.43 9.16 -11.15
N ILE A 164 6.68 9.07 -9.85
CA ILE A 164 7.32 7.91 -9.22
C ILE A 164 6.36 7.30 -8.21
N TRP A 165 6.12 6.00 -8.33
CA TRP A 165 5.47 5.22 -7.30
C TRP A 165 6.47 4.21 -6.69
N LYS A 166 6.68 4.32 -5.38
CA LYS A 166 7.59 3.48 -4.61
C LYS A 166 6.81 2.52 -3.73
N ILE A 167 7.10 1.23 -3.85
CA ILE A 167 6.43 0.15 -3.11
C ILE A 167 7.41 -0.99 -2.78
N ASP A 168 7.09 -1.85 -1.83
CA ASP A 168 7.90 -3.02 -1.49
C ASP A 168 8.00 -4.05 -2.64
N CYS A 169 9.08 -4.83 -2.66
CA CYS A 169 9.37 -5.79 -3.72
C CYS A 169 8.60 -7.13 -3.56
N TRP A 170 7.29 -7.07 -3.32
CA TRP A 170 6.45 -8.26 -3.18
C TRP A 170 6.18 -8.96 -4.52
N SER A 171 5.78 -10.24 -4.49
CA SER A 171 5.68 -11.12 -5.65
C SER A 171 4.73 -10.61 -6.74
N VAL A 172 3.59 -10.03 -6.36
CA VAL A 172 2.64 -9.42 -7.31
C VAL A 172 3.23 -8.15 -7.91
N HIS A 173 3.79 -7.26 -7.09
CA HIS A 173 4.32 -5.97 -7.53
C HIS A 173 5.47 -6.14 -8.54
N LYS A 174 6.33 -7.14 -8.33
CA LYS A 174 7.46 -7.45 -9.22
C LYS A 174 7.11 -8.42 -10.36
N SER A 175 5.86 -8.86 -10.46
CA SER A 175 5.47 -9.79 -11.51
C SER A 175 5.58 -9.13 -12.88
N ARG A 176 6.01 -9.91 -13.88
CA ARG A 176 6.12 -9.40 -15.26
C ARG A 176 4.77 -8.92 -15.78
N GLU A 177 3.70 -9.65 -15.48
CA GLU A 177 2.34 -9.29 -15.87
C GLU A 177 1.94 -7.91 -15.34
N PHE A 178 2.18 -7.61 -14.06
CA PHE A 178 1.87 -6.31 -13.49
C PHE A 178 2.72 -5.19 -14.10
N LEU A 179 4.03 -5.42 -14.24
CA LEU A 179 4.95 -4.42 -14.78
C LEU A 179 4.72 -4.13 -16.27
N ASP A 180 4.39 -5.15 -17.07
CA ASP A 180 4.05 -4.97 -18.48
C ASP A 180 2.71 -4.22 -18.60
N TRP A 181 1.73 -4.52 -17.74
CA TRP A 181 0.49 -3.74 -17.65
C TRP A 181 0.75 -2.26 -17.27
N MET A 182 1.58 -1.99 -16.27
CA MET A 182 1.96 -0.62 -15.87
C MET A 182 2.60 0.14 -17.03
N LYS A 183 3.52 -0.47 -17.79
CA LYS A 183 4.16 0.17 -18.94
C LYS A 183 3.19 0.53 -20.06
N ILE A 184 2.15 -0.28 -20.26
CA ILE A 184 1.17 -0.08 -21.33
C ILE A 184 0.13 0.96 -20.91
N MET A 185 -0.41 0.84 -19.70
CA MET A 185 -1.54 1.64 -19.24
C MET A 185 -1.13 2.95 -18.57
N HIS A 186 0.03 2.96 -17.91
CA HIS A 186 0.54 4.08 -17.12
C HIS A 186 2.03 4.34 -17.41
N PRO A 187 2.40 4.60 -18.68
CA PRO A 187 3.81 4.68 -19.12
C PRO A 187 4.61 5.76 -18.38
N ASN A 188 3.94 6.77 -17.85
CA ASN A 188 4.54 7.90 -17.14
C ASN A 188 4.63 7.69 -15.62
N ILE A 189 4.20 6.54 -15.10
CA ILE A 189 4.34 6.19 -13.68
C ILE A 189 5.50 5.18 -13.56
N LEU A 190 6.62 5.68 -13.05
CA LEU A 190 7.82 4.88 -12.81
C LEU A 190 7.68 4.12 -11.49
N VAL A 191 7.56 2.80 -11.57
CA VAL A 191 7.55 1.93 -10.39
C VAL A 191 8.99 1.70 -9.91
N ILE A 192 9.27 2.09 -8.68
CA ILE A 192 10.53 1.77 -8.00
C ILE A 192 10.26 0.91 -6.77
N PHE A 193 11.19 0.00 -6.47
CA PHE A 193 11.03 -0.93 -5.38
C PHE A 193 11.89 -0.54 -4.18
N VAL A 194 11.31 -0.64 -2.99
CA VAL A 194 12.11 -0.75 -1.76
C VAL A 194 12.85 -2.09 -1.83
N PRO A 195 14.18 -2.13 -1.63
CA PRO A 195 14.92 -3.37 -1.69
C PRO A 195 14.43 -4.39 -0.64
N GLY A 196 14.42 -5.66 -1.02
CA GLY A 196 13.94 -6.73 -0.15
C GLY A 196 14.79 -6.85 1.10
N ASN A 197 14.15 -7.10 2.24
CA ASN A 197 14.79 -7.22 3.56
C ASN A 197 15.60 -5.98 3.97
N CYS A 198 15.20 -4.79 3.50
CA CYS A 198 15.88 -3.52 3.79
C CYS A 198 14.94 -2.47 4.45
N THR A 199 13.85 -2.93 5.06
CA THR A 199 12.86 -2.16 5.83
C THR A 199 12.90 -2.55 7.30
#